data_AF-A0A0N1NDD5-F1
#
_entry.id   AF-A0A0N1NDD5-F1
#
_cell.length_a   1.000
_cell.length_b   1.000
_cell.length_c   1.000
_cell.angle_alpha   90.00
_cell.angle_beta   90.00
_cell.angle_gamma   90.00
#
_symmetry.space_group_name_H-M   'P 1'
#
loop_
_entity.id
_entity.type
_entity.pdbx_description
1 polymer ?
#
loop_
_entity_poly.entity_id
_entity_poly.type
_entity_poly.pdbx_seq_one_letter_code
_entity_poly.pdbx_strand_id
1 'polypeptide(L)'
;MTRSAFGHALVDGGADVVHGHSSHHPRPLESYRGKLITHGCGDLINDYEGIGGYEEYRDDLRLLYFVTVDPEDGRFDHVRVVPMRSRRMRLERATAEDSRWVRDVLSRISRAYGSRVVLDPDGTLTVRPALGAASGGAP
;
A
#
# COMPACT_ATOMS: atom_id res chain seq x y z
N MET A 1 18.32 -10.23 -6.49
CA MET A 1 16.88 -10.18 -6.81
C MET A 1 16.33 -8.88 -6.23
N THR A 2 15.60 -8.06 -6.99
CA THR A 2 14.94 -6.86 -6.45
C THR A 2 13.73 -7.27 -5.60
N ARG A 3 13.23 -6.37 -4.75
CA ARG A 3 12.02 -6.64 -3.93
C ARG A 3 10.80 -6.99 -4.80
N SER A 4 10.65 -6.34 -5.96
CA SER A 4 9.60 -6.66 -6.93
C SER A 4 9.81 -8.03 -7.59
N ALA A 5 11.02 -8.37 -8.02
CA ALA A 5 11.29 -9.69 -8.61
C ALA A 5 10.97 -10.83 -7.61
N PHE A 6 11.31 -10.66 -6.33
CA PHE A 6 10.95 -11.63 -5.29
C PHE A 6 9.44 -11.74 -5.09
N GLY A 7 8.71 -10.61 -5.06
CA GLY A 7 7.26 -10.61 -5.01
C GLY A 7 6.61 -11.32 -6.19
N HIS A 8 7.12 -11.11 -7.41
CA HIS A 8 6.65 -11.81 -8.62
C HIS A 8 6.86 -13.31 -8.52
N ALA A 9 8.04 -13.76 -8.07
CA ALA A 9 8.32 -15.18 -7.90
C ALA A 9 7.38 -15.86 -6.88
N LEU A 10 6.98 -15.15 -5.81
CA LEU A 10 6.00 -15.66 -4.85
C LEU A 10 4.60 -15.79 -5.46
N VAL A 11 4.16 -14.79 -6.24
CA VAL A 11 2.89 -14.84 -6.96
C VAL A 11 2.90 -15.97 -8.00
N ASP A 12 3.99 -16.10 -8.75
CA ASP A 12 4.15 -17.17 -9.74
C ASP A 12 4.21 -18.56 -9.08
N GLY A 13 4.58 -18.62 -7.80
CA GLY A 13 4.51 -19.82 -6.95
C GLY A 13 3.14 -20.08 -6.31
N GLY A 14 2.13 -19.25 -6.58
CA GLY A 14 0.74 -19.44 -6.13
C GLY A 14 0.29 -18.54 -4.97
N ALA A 15 1.07 -17.54 -4.55
CA ALA A 15 0.62 -16.60 -3.53
C ALA A 15 -0.41 -15.60 -4.09
N ASP A 16 -1.53 -15.44 -3.39
CA ASP A 16 -2.56 -14.45 -3.75
C ASP A 16 -2.23 -13.04 -3.26
N VAL A 17 -1.54 -12.96 -2.12
CA VAL A 17 -1.12 -11.72 -1.48
C VAL A 17 0.30 -11.86 -0.96
N VAL A 18 1.17 -10.93 -1.35
CA VAL A 18 2.52 -10.79 -0.79
C VAL A 18 2.52 -9.58 0.14
N HIS A 19 2.78 -9.81 1.43
CA HIS A 19 2.90 -8.76 2.43
C HIS A 19 4.37 -8.39 2.67
N GLY A 20 4.82 -7.29 2.08
CA GLY A 20 6.13 -6.70 2.36
C GLY A 20 6.09 -5.79 3.58
N HIS A 21 7.07 -5.93 4.47
CA HIS A 21 7.15 -5.21 5.73
C HIS A 21 8.40 -4.30 5.83
N SER A 22 8.54 -3.57 6.95
CA SER A 22 9.73 -2.79 7.39
C SER A 22 9.88 -1.36 6.84
N SER A 23 9.23 -0.99 5.73
CA SER A 23 9.22 0.42 5.32
C SER A 23 8.27 1.25 6.18
N HIS A 24 8.76 2.22 6.95
CA HIS A 24 7.91 3.13 7.76
C HIS A 24 7.38 4.36 7.00
N HIS A 25 7.60 4.40 5.68
CA HIS A 25 7.01 5.38 4.76
C HIS A 25 6.24 4.65 3.65
N PRO A 26 5.23 5.29 3.02
CA PRO A 26 4.39 4.65 2.01
C PRO A 26 5.20 4.05 0.85
N ARG A 27 4.88 2.80 0.51
CA ARG A 27 5.46 2.06 -0.63
C ARG A 27 4.36 1.66 -1.61
N PRO A 28 4.71 1.35 -2.88
CA PRO A 28 3.70 1.01 -3.87
C PRO A 28 2.89 -0.23 -3.45
N LEU A 29 1.61 -0.22 -3.84
CA LEU A 29 0.77 -1.42 -3.89
C LEU A 29 0.72 -1.85 -5.35
N GLU A 30 1.21 -3.06 -5.62
CA GLU A 30 1.36 -3.60 -6.97
C GLU A 30 0.27 -4.60 -7.28
N SER A 31 -0.33 -4.47 -8.46
CA SER A 31 -1.19 -5.49 -9.06
C SER A 31 -0.36 -6.26 -10.09
N TYR A 32 -0.01 -7.50 -9.78
CA TYR A 32 0.78 -8.37 -10.65
C TYR A 32 0.01 -9.67 -10.92
N ARG A 33 -0.30 -9.95 -12.18
CA ARG A 33 -1.10 -11.13 -12.61
C ARG A 33 -2.43 -11.26 -11.85
N GLY A 34 -3.06 -10.13 -11.54
CA GLY A 34 -4.31 -10.09 -10.77
C GLY A 34 -4.13 -10.35 -9.27
N LYS A 35 -2.91 -10.44 -8.74
CA LYS A 35 -2.59 -10.63 -7.31
C LYS A 35 -2.01 -9.36 -6.69
N LEU A 36 -2.07 -9.26 -5.37
CA LEU A 36 -1.61 -8.07 -4.64
C LEU A 36 -0.20 -8.28 -4.10
N ILE A 37 0.69 -7.32 -4.36
CA ILE A 37 1.99 -7.23 -3.68
C ILE A 37 2.04 -5.89 -2.94
N THR A 38 2.15 -5.92 -1.61
CA THR A 38 2.48 -4.73 -0.83
C THR A 38 3.98 -4.70 -0.63
N HIS A 39 4.62 -3.59 -1.00
CA HIS A 39 6.07 -3.56 -0.91
C HIS A 39 6.56 -3.21 0.49
N GLY A 40 5.81 -2.51 1.32
CA GLY A 40 6.29 -2.10 2.65
C GLY A 40 5.19 -1.44 3.44
N CYS A 41 4.51 -2.23 4.26
CA CYS A 41 3.42 -1.76 5.10
C CYS A 41 3.91 -1.06 6.38
N GLY A 42 5.09 -1.45 6.88
CA GLY A 42 5.66 -0.95 8.12
C GLY A 42 4.83 -1.30 9.35
N ASP A 43 5.30 -0.84 10.51
CA ASP A 43 4.59 -0.99 11.78
C ASP A 43 3.71 0.23 12.10
N LEU A 44 2.75 0.03 13.00
CA LEU A 44 1.87 1.09 13.48
C LEU A 44 2.51 1.95 14.58
N ILE A 45 3.28 1.34 15.48
CA ILE A 45 3.95 2.00 16.60
C ILE A 45 5.38 1.47 16.64
N ASN A 46 6.35 2.37 16.73
CA ASN A 46 7.77 2.05 16.79
C ASN A 46 8.52 3.10 17.64
N ASP A 47 9.80 2.86 17.85
CA ASP A 47 10.73 3.70 18.63
C ASP A 47 11.35 4.86 17.82
N TYR A 48 10.88 5.11 16.60
CA TYR A 48 11.42 6.15 15.73
C TYR A 48 10.88 7.55 16.05
N GLU A 49 9.85 7.64 16.89
CA GLU A 49 9.28 8.92 17.30
C GLU A 49 10.35 9.83 17.94
N GLY A 50 10.61 10.98 17.32
CA GLY A 50 11.62 11.95 17.77
C GLY A 50 12.96 11.87 17.03
N ILE A 51 13.15 10.93 16.11
CA ILE A 51 14.28 10.93 15.17
C ILE A 51 13.98 11.97 14.07
N GLY A 52 14.80 13.02 13.98
CA GLY A 52 14.64 14.09 12.97
C GLY A 52 15.49 13.89 11.71
N GLY A 53 15.26 14.74 10.71
CA GLY A 53 16.02 14.79 9.45
C GLY A 53 15.42 13.99 8.29
N TYR A 54 14.24 13.40 8.48
CA TYR A 54 13.53 12.58 7.50
C TYR A 54 12.04 12.95 7.39
N GLU A 55 11.67 14.17 7.77
CA GLU A 55 10.29 14.64 7.88
C GLU A 55 9.54 14.58 6.54
N GLU A 56 10.27 14.65 5.42
CA GLU A 56 9.72 14.50 4.06
C GLU A 56 9.05 13.14 3.83
N TYR A 57 9.46 12.10 4.55
CA TYR A 57 8.92 10.76 4.44
C TYR A 57 7.61 10.58 5.23
N ARG A 58 7.27 11.56 6.10
CA ARG A 58 6.09 11.54 6.97
C ARG A 58 5.95 10.21 7.70
N ASP A 59 7.02 9.84 8.41
CA ASP A 59 7.03 8.68 9.28
C ASP A 59 6.19 8.89 10.55
N ASP A 60 5.44 9.99 10.67
CA ASP A 60 4.34 10.13 11.61
C ASP A 60 3.06 9.45 11.09
N LEU A 61 2.93 9.25 9.78
CA LEU A 61 1.76 8.62 9.17
C LEU A 61 1.87 7.10 9.17
N ARG A 62 0.76 6.45 9.53
CA ARG A 62 0.64 5.00 9.73
C ARG A 62 -0.54 4.49 8.94
N LEU A 63 -0.37 3.42 8.18
CA LEU A 63 -1.38 2.95 7.25
C LEU A 63 -1.88 1.57 7.68
N LEU A 64 -3.16 1.47 7.98
CA LEU A 64 -3.84 0.18 8.11
C LEU A 64 -4.26 -0.29 6.72
N TYR A 65 -3.99 -1.55 6.39
CA TYR A 65 -4.33 -2.14 5.09
C TYR A 65 -5.37 -3.24 5.28
N PHE A 66 -6.59 -3.03 4.81
CA PHE A 66 -7.66 -4.03 4.80
C PHE A 66 -7.79 -4.57 3.38
N VAL A 67 -7.25 -5.77 3.15
CA VAL A 67 -7.20 -6.41 1.83
C VAL A 67 -8.47 -7.21 1.59
N THR A 68 -9.05 -7.05 0.39
CA THR A 68 -10.15 -7.87 -0.11
C THR A 68 -9.71 -8.56 -1.40
N VAL A 69 -9.94 -9.86 -1.47
CA VAL A 69 -9.69 -10.71 -2.64
C VAL A 69 -10.96 -11.46 -3.02
N ASP A 70 -11.06 -11.83 -4.28
CA ASP A 70 -12.07 -12.76 -4.77
C ASP A 70 -11.88 -14.13 -4.09
N PRO A 71 -12.93 -14.72 -3.49
CA PRO A 71 -12.80 -15.97 -2.74
C PRO A 71 -12.59 -17.20 -3.63
N GLU A 72 -12.95 -17.15 -4.91
CA GLU A 72 -12.86 -18.29 -5.82
C GLU A 72 -11.44 -18.44 -6.38
N ASP A 73 -10.86 -17.33 -6.82
CA ASP A 73 -9.59 -17.35 -7.54
C ASP A 73 -8.49 -16.51 -6.89
N GLY A 74 -8.75 -15.87 -5.74
CA GLY A 74 -7.78 -15.05 -5.01
C GLY A 74 -7.41 -13.74 -5.71
N ARG A 75 -8.19 -13.28 -6.70
CA ARG A 75 -7.90 -12.05 -7.44
C ARG A 75 -8.00 -10.83 -6.53
N PHE A 76 -7.01 -9.94 -6.62
CA PHE A 76 -6.97 -8.67 -5.94
C PHE A 76 -8.15 -7.78 -6.37
N ASP A 77 -9.11 -7.56 -5.46
CA ASP A 77 -10.27 -6.70 -5.70
C ASP A 77 -9.98 -5.26 -5.26
N HIS A 78 -9.75 -5.05 -3.96
CA HIS A 78 -9.36 -3.74 -3.45
C HIS A 78 -8.63 -3.83 -2.10
N VAL A 79 -7.88 -2.77 -1.77
CA VAL A 79 -7.38 -2.52 -0.42
C VAL A 79 -8.00 -1.24 0.09
N ARG A 80 -8.69 -1.31 1.23
CA ARG A 80 -9.06 -0.12 1.99
C ARG A 80 -7.90 0.26 2.90
N VAL A 81 -7.32 1.43 2.65
CA VAL A 81 -6.23 2.00 3.44
C VAL A 81 -6.83 3.03 4.40
N VAL A 82 -6.54 2.88 5.69
CA VAL A 82 -6.97 3.85 6.72
C VAL A 82 -5.73 4.59 7.24
N PRO A 83 -5.54 5.86 6.85
CA PRO A 83 -4.46 6.68 7.39
C PRO A 83 -4.69 7.02 8.86
N MET A 84 -3.63 6.84 9.63
CA MET A 84 -3.52 7.17 11.04
C MET A 84 -2.28 8.03 11.24
N ARG A 85 -2.20 8.72 12.38
CA ARG A 85 -0.99 9.42 12.83
C ARG A 85 -0.50 8.78 14.12
N SER A 86 0.78 8.43 14.18
CA SER A 86 1.46 8.10 15.44
C SER A 86 1.76 9.38 16.19
N ARG A 87 1.37 9.45 17.46
CA ARG A 87 1.80 10.51 18.37
C ARG A 87 1.84 10.00 19.81
N ARG A 88 2.96 10.21 20.49
CA ARG A 88 3.20 9.77 21.87
C ARG A 88 2.92 8.28 22.03
N MET A 89 3.44 7.48 21.09
CA MET A 89 3.24 6.03 20.99
C MET A 89 1.75 5.61 20.97
N ARG A 90 0.90 6.40 20.32
CA ARG A 90 -0.53 6.12 20.16
C ARG A 90 -0.96 6.42 18.73
N LEU A 91 -1.95 5.66 18.26
CA LEU A 91 -2.60 5.94 16.98
C LEU A 91 -3.74 6.94 17.17
N GLU A 92 -3.67 8.02 16.39
CA GLU A 92 -4.71 9.03 16.24
C GLU A 92 -5.24 8.98 14.81
N ARG A 93 -6.49 9.40 14.58
CA ARG A 93 -7.00 9.52 13.21
C ARG A 93 -6.18 10.58 12.46
N ALA A 94 -5.82 10.26 11.23
CA ALA A 94 -5.18 11.23 10.35
C ALA A 94 -6.13 12.38 10.03
N THR A 95 -5.58 13.57 9.77
CA THR A 95 -6.38 14.69 9.28
C THR A 95 -6.77 14.49 7.82
N ALA A 96 -7.74 15.27 7.32
CA ALA A 96 -8.08 15.24 5.90
C ALA A 96 -6.90 15.66 5.00
N GLU A 97 -6.00 16.51 5.49
CA GLU A 97 -4.78 16.89 4.78
C GLU A 97 -3.79 15.74 4.70
N ASP A 98 -3.60 15.01 5.80
CA ASP A 98 -2.76 13.81 5.83
C ASP A 98 -3.29 12.74 4.87
N SER A 99 -4.60 12.48 4.86
CA SER A 99 -5.20 11.52 3.93
C SER A 99 -5.02 11.94 2.47
N ARG A 100 -5.08 13.26 2.16
CA ARG A 100 -4.76 13.77 0.81
C ARG A 100 -3.29 13.55 0.46
N TRP A 101 -2.37 13.84 1.38
CA TRP A 101 -0.95 13.62 1.17
C TRP A 101 -0.64 12.13 0.91
N VAL A 102 -1.20 11.23 1.72
CA VAL A 102 -1.07 9.77 1.53
C VAL A 102 -1.62 9.38 0.16
N ARG A 103 -2.77 9.93 -0.24
CA ARG A 103 -3.36 9.65 -1.55
C ARG A 103 -2.44 10.08 -2.67
N ASP A 104 -1.87 11.29 -2.62
CA ASP A 104 -0.98 11.80 -3.65
C ASP A 104 0.29 10.96 -3.78
N VAL A 105 0.90 10.60 -2.64
CA VAL A 105 2.08 9.74 -2.61
C VAL A 105 1.78 8.35 -3.16
N LEU A 106 0.78 7.65 -2.62
CA LEU A 106 0.41 6.31 -3.06
C LEU A 106 -0.02 6.28 -4.53
N SER A 107 -0.77 7.30 -5.00
CA SER A 107 -1.16 7.42 -6.41
C SER A 107 0.06 7.52 -7.32
N ARG A 108 1.02 8.38 -6.96
CA ARG A 108 2.24 8.58 -7.75
C ARG A 108 3.08 7.31 -7.81
N ILE A 109 3.34 6.68 -6.68
CA ILE A 109 4.27 5.55 -6.61
C ILE A 109 3.64 4.23 -7.08
N SER A 110 2.32 4.06 -6.98
CA SER A 110 1.63 2.81 -7.36
C SER A 110 1.15 2.79 -8.81
N ARG A 111 1.09 3.94 -9.49
CA ARG A 111 0.64 4.05 -10.89
C ARG A 111 1.43 3.15 -11.84
N ALA A 112 2.76 3.13 -11.70
CA ALA A 112 3.64 2.29 -12.52
C ALA A 112 3.50 0.78 -12.21
N TYR A 113 2.86 0.44 -11.08
CA TYR A 113 2.65 -0.91 -10.59
C TYR A 113 1.20 -1.39 -10.80
N GLY A 114 0.46 -0.74 -11.71
CA GLY A 114 -0.86 -1.21 -12.11
C GLY A 114 -1.95 -1.00 -11.07
N SER A 115 -1.77 -0.09 -10.10
CA SER A 115 -2.81 0.23 -9.11
C SER A 115 -3.26 1.68 -9.20
N ARG A 116 -4.56 1.89 -8.99
CA ARG A 116 -5.19 3.20 -8.84
C ARG A 116 -5.60 3.43 -7.39
N VAL A 117 -5.45 4.65 -6.91
CA VAL A 117 -5.82 5.06 -5.55
C VAL A 117 -6.89 6.13 -5.62
N VAL A 118 -7.93 6.00 -4.80
CA VAL A 118 -9.03 6.96 -4.66
C VAL A 118 -9.13 7.36 -3.20
N LEU A 119 -9.36 8.64 -2.92
CA LEU A 119 -9.70 9.13 -1.57
C LEU A 119 -11.23 9.10 -1.42
N ASP A 120 -11.70 8.43 -0.38
CA ASP A 120 -13.12 8.31 -0.06
C ASP A 120 -13.58 9.45 0.88
N PRO A 121 -14.89 9.76 0.92
CA PRO A 121 -15.42 10.86 1.72
C PRO A 121 -15.14 10.75 3.24
N ASP A 122 -14.93 9.54 3.75
CA ASP A 122 -14.63 9.26 5.16
C ASP A 122 -13.15 9.42 5.51
N GLY A 123 -12.31 9.84 4.56
CA GLY A 123 -10.87 10.04 4.73
C GLY A 123 -10.05 8.76 4.58
N THR A 124 -10.67 7.62 4.27
CA THR A 124 -9.98 6.40 3.87
C THR A 124 -9.63 6.44 2.38
N LEU A 125 -8.77 5.52 1.95
CA LEU A 125 -8.41 5.39 0.54
C LEU A 125 -8.76 4.00 0.06
N THR A 126 -9.29 3.92 -1.15
CA THR A 126 -9.49 2.65 -1.84
C THR A 126 -8.44 2.49 -2.94
N VAL A 127 -7.63 1.44 -2.83
CA VAL A 127 -6.66 1.02 -3.85
C VAL A 127 -7.26 -0.14 -4.65
N ARG A 128 -7.24 -0.06 -5.98
CA ARG A 128 -7.74 -1.10 -6.89
C ARG A 128 -6.75 -1.36 -8.03
N PRO A 129 -6.81 -2.53 -8.68
CA PRO A 129 -6.17 -2.72 -9.98
C PRO A 129 -6.58 -1.61 -10.96
N ALA A 130 -5.63 -1.09 -11.73
CA ALA A 130 -5.92 -0.18 -12.82
C ALA A 130 -6.66 -0.95 -13.94
N LEU A 131 -7.78 -0.38 -14.42
CA LEU A 131 -8.50 -0.93 -15.57
C LEU A 131 -7.54 -0.98 -16.77
N GLY A 132 -7.30 -2.18 -17.30
CA GLY A 132 -6.33 -2.45 -18.37
C GLY A 132 -5.15 -3.37 -17.98
N ALA A 133 -4.99 -3.75 -16.70
CA ALA A 133 -4.00 -4.76 -16.30
C ALA A 133 -4.37 -6.20 -16.73
N ALA A 134 -5.58 -6.40 -17.28
CA ALA A 134 -6.05 -7.65 -17.86
C ALA A 134 -5.77 -7.72 -19.37
N SER A 135 -4.51 -7.64 -19.78
CA SER A 135 -4.02 -8.18 -21.07
C SER A 135 -2.52 -7.92 -21.18
N GLY A 136 -1.73 -8.85 -20.67
CA GLY A 136 -0.28 -8.75 -20.72
C GLY A 136 0.38 -10.13 -20.75
N GLY A 137 -0.18 -11.04 -21.55
CA GLY A 137 0.64 -12.11 -22.11
C GLY A 137 1.64 -11.43 -23.05
N ALA A 138 2.91 -11.40 -22.68
CA ALA A 138 4.00 -11.09 -23.59
C ALA A 138 4.52 -12.41 -24.20
N PRO A 139 5.05 -12.38 -25.43
CA PRO A 139 5.32 -13.54 -26.28
C PRO A 139 6.36 -14.52 -25.73
#